data_AF-A0A1J5T3W9-F1
#
_entry.id   AF-A0A1J5T3W9-F1
#
_cell.length_a   1.000
_cell.length_b   1.000
_cell.length_c   1.000
_cell.angle_alpha   90.00
_cell.angle_beta   90.00
_cell.angle_gamma   90.00
#
_symmetry.space_group_name_H-M   'P 1'
#
loop_
_entity.id
_entity.type
_entity.pdbx_description
1 polymer ?
#
loop_
_entity_poly.entity_id
_entity_poly.type
_entity_poly.pdbx_seq_one_letter_code
_entity_poly.pdbx_strand_id
1 'polypeptide(L)'
;MDINELIDQAKSRANLASDYALAKALGIQTGIVANWRKGKRHPSNQEAIQLAALARLDEMRVIAEIELRTANSEKKKEFWKHYIESRGITACIAMTALAASIVLTPEQSEASVLQLQNYDKQQSNFLQSKIYIMRINELSGRAPAWPIPHLISIN
;
A
#
# COMPACT_ATOMS: atom_id res chain seq x y z
N MET A 1 19.69 -4.86 4.41
CA MET A 1 20.64 -3.76 4.65
C MET A 1 20.99 -3.66 6.13
N ASP A 2 22.18 -3.19 6.50
CA ASP A 2 22.51 -2.86 7.90
C ASP A 2 22.02 -1.46 8.27
N ILE A 3 21.80 -1.21 9.57
CA ILE A 3 21.34 0.12 10.04
C ILE A 3 22.40 1.20 9.77
N ASN A 4 23.70 0.88 9.87
CA ASN A 4 24.75 1.85 9.56
C ASN A 4 24.80 2.20 8.08
N GLU A 5 24.66 1.19 7.21
CA GLU A 5 24.58 1.39 5.76
C GLU A 5 23.38 2.29 5.39
N LEU A 6 22.22 2.04 6.01
CA LEU A 6 21.03 2.84 5.82
C LEU A 6 21.25 4.31 6.25
N ILE A 7 21.92 4.53 7.40
CA ILE A 7 22.28 5.87 7.89
C ILE A 7 23.23 6.57 6.90
N ASP A 8 24.26 5.87 6.44
CA ASP A 8 25.26 6.44 5.52
C ASP A 8 24.65 6.73 4.15
N GLN A 9 23.74 5.88 3.67
CA GLN A 9 22.96 6.13 2.46
C GLN A 9 22.04 7.34 2.61
N ALA A 10 21.32 7.47 3.73
CA ALA A 10 20.48 8.63 4.02
C ALA A 10 21.31 9.93 4.02
N LYS A 11 22.48 9.92 4.67
CA LYS A 11 23.41 11.06 4.68
C LYS A 11 23.91 11.41 3.28
N SER A 12 24.34 10.41 2.51
CA SER A 12 24.83 10.60 1.15
C SER A 12 23.76 11.22 0.24
N ARG A 13 22.52 10.68 0.28
CA ARG A 13 21.41 11.14 -0.57
C ARG A 13 20.88 12.52 -0.17
N ALA A 14 20.91 12.85 1.12
CA ALA A 14 20.52 14.15 1.64
C ALA A 14 21.67 15.17 1.69
N ASN A 15 22.86 14.82 1.19
CA ASN A 15 24.07 15.65 1.20
C ASN A 15 24.44 16.18 2.60
N LEU A 16 24.36 15.30 3.62
CA LEU A 16 24.61 15.64 5.02
C LEU A 16 26.01 15.19 5.45
N ALA A 17 26.83 16.16 5.87
CA ALA A 17 28.23 15.91 6.24
C ALA A 17 28.40 15.17 7.58
N SER A 18 27.40 15.19 8.48
CA SER A 18 27.55 14.66 9.83
C SER A 18 26.28 14.01 10.37
N ASP A 19 26.45 13.16 11.38
CA ASP A 19 25.34 12.54 12.11
C ASP A 19 24.53 13.58 12.90
N TYR A 20 25.18 14.67 13.30
CA TYR A 20 24.49 15.83 13.87
C TYR A 20 23.56 16.50 12.85
N ALA A 21 24.02 16.69 11.61
CA ALA A 21 23.19 17.24 10.54
C ALA A 21 22.01 16.31 10.21
N LEU A 22 22.24 14.99 10.24
CA LEU A 22 21.16 13.99 10.13
C LEU A 22 20.16 14.09 11.27
N ALA A 23 20.62 14.13 12.51
CA ALA A 23 19.74 14.25 13.68
C ALA A 23 18.87 15.52 13.60
N LYS A 24 19.47 16.64 13.18
CA LYS A 24 18.75 17.91 12.96
C LYS A 24 17.73 17.80 11.83
N ALA A 25 18.07 17.15 10.72
CA ALA A 25 17.15 16.94 9.60
C ALA A 25 15.96 16.05 9.99
N LEU A 26 16.16 15.09 10.89
CA LEU A 26 15.13 14.19 11.43
C LEU A 26 14.38 14.78 12.64
N GLY A 27 14.78 15.95 13.15
CA GLY A 27 14.17 16.54 14.35
C GLY A 27 14.38 15.74 15.64
N ILE A 28 15.46 14.94 15.72
CA ILE A 28 15.77 14.08 16.88
C ILE A 28 17.07 14.50 17.59
N GLN A 29 17.28 13.98 18.80
CA GLN A 29 18.54 14.21 19.52
C GLN A 29 19.70 13.43 18.88
N THR A 30 20.88 14.05 18.78
CA THR A 30 22.10 13.42 18.25
C THR A 30 22.49 12.12 18.96
N GLY A 31 22.21 12.03 20.26
CA GLY A 31 22.43 10.82 21.05
C GLY A 31 21.63 9.61 20.57
N ILE A 32 20.46 9.83 19.95
CA ILE A 32 19.62 8.77 19.37
C ILE A 32 20.34 8.15 18.17
N VAL A 33 20.86 8.97 17.25
CA VAL A 33 21.63 8.51 16.08
C VAL A 33 22.89 7.74 16.52
N ALA A 34 23.59 8.25 17.54
CA ALA A 34 24.75 7.55 18.10
C ALA A 34 24.38 6.18 18.71
N ASN A 35 23.20 6.07 19.34
CA ASN A 35 22.72 4.80 19.88
C ASN A 35 22.34 3.79 18.78
N TRP A 36 21.81 4.27 17.65
CA TRP A 36 21.58 3.42 16.47
C TRP A 36 22.88 2.86 15.92
N ARG A 37 23.90 3.72 15.71
CA ARG A 37 25.20 3.26 15.21
C ARG A 37 25.88 2.23 16.10
N LYS A 38 25.68 2.36 17.42
CA LYS A 38 26.22 1.41 18.42
C LYS A 38 25.35 0.17 18.62
N GLY A 39 24.22 0.06 17.92
CA GLY A 39 23.28 -1.06 18.09
C GLY A 39 22.59 -1.12 19.46
N LYS A 40 22.67 -0.05 20.27
CA LYS A 40 22.04 -0.01 21.61
C LYS A 40 20.52 0.15 21.54
N ARG A 41 20.04 0.74 20.46
CA ARG A 41 18.63 0.98 20.16
C ARG A 41 18.44 0.87 18.66
N HIS A 42 17.29 0.40 18.23
CA HIS A 42 16.89 0.41 16.82
C HIS A 42 15.97 1.59 16.52
N PRO A 43 15.93 2.09 15.28
CA PRO A 43 14.96 3.11 14.88
C PRO A 43 13.53 2.62 15.10
N SER A 44 12.67 3.48 15.64
CA SER A 44 11.22 3.27 15.66
C SER A 44 10.65 3.31 14.24
N ASN A 45 9.41 2.87 14.05
CA ASN A 45 8.79 2.89 12.71
C ASN A 45 8.70 4.31 12.13
N GLN A 46 8.43 5.32 12.97
CA GLN A 46 8.43 6.72 12.52
C GLN A 46 9.84 7.21 12.15
N GLU A 47 10.86 6.80 12.91
CA GLU A 47 12.26 7.13 12.61
C GLU A 47 12.71 6.43 11.32
N ALA A 48 12.32 5.18 11.12
CA ALA A 48 12.59 4.37 9.94
C ALA A 48 11.97 4.98 8.67
N ILE A 49 10.72 5.45 8.73
CA ILE A 49 10.05 6.13 7.60
C ILE A 49 10.84 7.38 7.19
N GLN A 50 11.19 8.24 8.14
CA GLN A 50 11.93 9.47 7.83
C GLN A 50 13.30 9.17 7.25
N LEU A 51 13.97 8.14 7.77
CA LEU A 51 15.29 7.75 7.32
C LEU A 51 15.24 7.11 5.92
N ALA A 52 14.21 6.32 5.63
CA ALA A 52 13.92 5.80 4.30
C ALA A 52 13.63 6.92 3.29
N ALA A 53 12.83 7.91 3.69
CA ALA A 53 12.52 9.08 2.87
C ALA A 53 13.79 9.87 2.51
N LEU A 54 14.69 10.11 3.48
CA LEU A 54 15.98 10.75 3.21
C LEU A 54 16.89 9.89 2.30
N ALA A 55 16.88 8.58 2.50
CA ALA A 55 17.64 7.63 1.67
C ALA A 55 17.03 7.39 0.28
N ARG A 56 15.83 7.93 0.00
CA ARG A 56 15.01 7.66 -1.20
C ARG A 56 14.79 6.17 -1.42
N LEU A 57 14.44 5.46 -0.36
CA LEU A 57 14.11 4.04 -0.36
C LEU A 57 12.63 3.84 -0.07
N ASP A 58 12.11 2.66 -0.42
CA ASP A 58 10.76 2.27 -0.04
C ASP A 58 10.63 2.17 1.48
N GLU A 59 9.74 2.97 2.05
CA GLU A 59 9.57 3.15 3.49
C GLU A 59 9.15 1.84 4.16
N MET A 60 8.20 1.12 3.56
CA MET A 60 7.67 -0.12 4.13
C MET A 60 8.70 -1.25 4.09
N ARG A 61 9.53 -1.31 3.05
CA ARG A 61 10.66 -2.24 2.98
C ARG A 61 11.66 -1.97 4.10
N VAL A 62 12.02 -0.71 4.34
CA VAL A 62 12.96 -0.35 5.41
C VAL A 62 12.40 -0.71 6.78
N ILE A 63 11.13 -0.42 7.04
CA ILE A 63 10.45 -0.82 8.28
C ILE A 63 10.49 -2.35 8.44
N ALA A 64 10.12 -3.09 7.40
CA ALA A 64 10.10 -4.55 7.44
C ALA A 64 11.48 -5.15 7.72
N GLU A 65 12.54 -4.62 7.09
CA GLU A 65 13.91 -5.08 7.33
C GLU A 65 14.38 -4.80 8.76
N ILE A 66 14.03 -3.65 9.34
CA ILE A 66 14.34 -3.32 10.73
C ILE A 66 13.54 -4.22 11.68
N GLU A 67 12.24 -4.35 11.47
CA GLU A 67 11.34 -5.14 12.33
C GLU A 67 11.67 -6.64 12.29
N LEU A 68 12.06 -7.17 11.13
CA LEU A 68 12.53 -8.56 11.03
C LEU A 68 13.76 -8.81 11.91
N ARG A 69 14.68 -7.83 11.98
CA ARG A 69 15.92 -7.93 12.77
C ARG A 69 15.67 -7.79 14.27
N THR A 70 14.74 -6.94 14.66
CA THR A 70 14.45 -6.62 16.08
C THR A 70 13.36 -7.49 16.68
N ALA A 71 12.64 -8.25 15.86
CA ALA A 71 11.57 -9.13 16.32
C ALA A 71 12.11 -10.21 17.27
N ASN A 72 11.65 -10.15 18.53
CA ASN A 72 11.94 -11.17 19.53
C ASN A 72 11.00 -12.39 19.42
N SER A 73 9.87 -12.26 18.73
CA SER A 73 8.88 -13.32 18.55
C SER A 73 9.01 -13.95 17.17
N GLU A 74 8.99 -15.28 17.11
CA GLU A 74 9.10 -16.03 15.86
C GLU A 74 7.94 -15.72 14.90
N LYS A 75 6.71 -15.61 15.42
CA LYS A 75 5.54 -15.22 14.62
C LYS A 75 5.71 -13.84 13.96
N LYS A 76 6.34 -12.89 14.66
CA LYS A 76 6.61 -11.55 14.13
C LYS A 76 7.68 -11.60 13.04
N LYS A 77 8.72 -12.43 13.21
CA LYS A 77 9.74 -12.65 12.18
C LYS A 77 9.14 -13.30 10.93
N GLU A 78 8.35 -14.34 11.08
CA GLU A 78 7.67 -15.02 9.98
C GLU A 78 6.79 -14.07 9.18
N PHE A 79 6.02 -13.22 9.87
CA PHE A 79 5.21 -12.20 9.23
C PHE A 79 6.04 -11.25 8.35
N TRP A 80 7.12 -10.66 8.90
CA TRP A 80 7.95 -9.72 8.15
C TRP A 80 8.78 -10.40 7.06
N LYS A 81 9.23 -11.64 7.28
CA LYS A 81 9.88 -12.46 6.27
C LYS A 81 8.94 -12.71 5.10
N HIS A 82 7.72 -13.17 5.36
CA HIS A 82 6.71 -13.38 4.33
C HIS A 82 6.34 -12.08 3.59
N TYR A 83 6.26 -10.97 4.32
CA TYR A 83 6.03 -9.65 3.73
C TYR A 83 7.13 -9.27 2.72
N ILE A 84 8.41 -9.47 3.07
CA ILE A 84 9.54 -9.16 2.17
C ILE A 84 9.57 -10.13 0.98
N GLU A 85 9.40 -11.43 1.23
CA GLU A 85 9.45 -12.49 0.20
C GLU A 85 8.34 -12.32 -0.84
N SER A 86 7.11 -12.06 -0.41
CA SER A 86 5.97 -11.85 -1.32
C SER A 86 6.19 -10.66 -2.26
N ARG A 87 6.89 -9.61 -1.81
CA ARG A 87 7.18 -8.42 -2.62
C ARG A 87 8.41 -8.59 -3.53
N GLY A 88 9.42 -9.36 -3.12
CA GLY A 88 10.52 -9.77 -3.99
C GLY A 88 10.03 -10.63 -5.16
N ILE A 89 9.11 -11.57 -4.89
CA ILE A 89 8.47 -12.40 -5.90
C ILE A 89 7.53 -11.58 -6.80
N THR A 90 6.75 -10.65 -6.24
CA THR A 90 5.86 -9.78 -7.03
C THR A 90 6.63 -8.88 -7.99
N ALA A 91 7.80 -8.34 -7.62
CA ALA A 91 8.63 -7.55 -8.53
C ALA A 91 9.17 -8.41 -9.69
N CYS A 92 9.61 -9.64 -9.42
CA CYS A 92 10.04 -10.57 -10.45
C CYS A 92 8.88 -11.01 -11.36
N ILE A 93 7.70 -11.33 -10.80
CA ILE A 93 6.51 -11.69 -11.58
C ILE A 93 5.99 -10.51 -12.41
N ALA A 94 6.04 -9.28 -11.89
CA ALA A 94 5.64 -8.10 -12.65
C ALA A 94 6.62 -7.80 -13.79
N MET A 95 7.93 -7.99 -13.57
CA MET A 95 8.94 -7.83 -14.64
C MET A 95 8.87 -8.94 -15.69
N THR A 96 8.64 -10.21 -15.30
CA THR A 96 8.45 -11.29 -16.26
C THR A 96 7.10 -11.19 -16.96
N ALA A 97 6.04 -10.76 -16.29
CA ALA A 97 4.74 -10.48 -16.92
C ALA A 97 4.84 -9.31 -17.90
N LEU A 98 5.63 -8.27 -17.60
CA LEU A 98 5.88 -7.15 -18.53
C LEU A 98 6.72 -7.59 -19.74
N ALA A 99 7.69 -8.48 -19.55
CA ALA A 99 8.48 -9.05 -20.65
C ALA A 99 7.68 -10.05 -21.50
N ALA A 100 6.80 -10.84 -20.88
CA ALA A 100 5.94 -11.82 -21.55
C ALA A 100 4.72 -11.17 -22.23
N SER A 101 4.31 -9.97 -21.83
CA SER A 101 3.19 -9.25 -22.47
C SER A 101 3.53 -8.66 -23.84
N ILE A 102 4.81 -8.64 -24.26
CA ILE A 102 5.19 -8.37 -25.64
C ILE A 102 4.89 -9.58 -26.55
N VAL A 103 4.79 -10.80 -26.00
CA VAL A 103 4.67 -12.03 -26.82
C VAL A 103 3.34 -12.78 -26.60
N LEU A 104 2.70 -12.70 -25.42
CA LEU A 104 1.38 -13.32 -25.16
C LEU A 104 0.51 -12.44 -24.24
N THR A 105 0.15 -11.23 -24.66
CA THR A 105 -1.07 -10.62 -24.13
C THR A 105 -2.27 -11.37 -24.73
N PRO A 106 -3.09 -12.11 -23.95
CA PRO A 106 -4.46 -12.34 -24.39
C PRO A 106 -5.10 -10.96 -24.56
N GLU A 107 -5.67 -10.77 -25.74
CA GLU A 107 -6.22 -9.53 -26.26
C GLU A 107 -7.09 -8.82 -25.21
N GLN A 108 -6.90 -7.50 -25.05
CA GLN A 108 -7.63 -6.64 -24.09
C GLN A 108 -9.17 -6.71 -24.22
N SER A 109 -9.69 -7.39 -25.24
CA SER A 109 -11.11 -7.66 -25.44
C SER A 109 -11.72 -8.51 -24.30
N GLU A 110 -11.00 -9.48 -23.73
CA GLU A 110 -11.57 -10.38 -22.69
C GLU A 110 -11.75 -9.72 -21.31
N ALA A 111 -10.82 -8.84 -20.90
CA ALA A 111 -10.93 -8.16 -19.60
C ALA A 111 -12.04 -7.09 -19.59
N SER A 112 -12.27 -6.43 -20.73
CA SER A 112 -13.32 -5.41 -20.87
C SER A 112 -14.73 -6.01 -20.80
N VAL A 113 -14.96 -7.18 -21.40
CA VAL A 113 -16.27 -7.84 -21.36
C VAL A 113 -16.63 -8.33 -19.96
N LEU A 114 -15.67 -8.83 -19.17
CA LEU A 114 -15.93 -9.23 -17.78
C LEU A 114 -16.26 -8.03 -16.88
N GLN A 115 -15.64 -6.88 -17.13
CA GLN A 115 -15.91 -5.65 -16.38
C GLN A 115 -17.30 -5.09 -16.72
N LEU A 116 -17.71 -5.13 -18.00
CA LEU A 116 -19.05 -4.73 -18.44
C LEU A 116 -20.14 -5.68 -17.92
N GLN A 117 -19.91 -6.99 -17.93
CA GLN A 117 -20.84 -7.98 -17.38
C GLN A 117 -21.01 -7.82 -15.86
N ASN A 118 -19.94 -7.50 -15.14
CA ASN A 118 -20.02 -7.24 -13.70
C ASN A 118 -20.71 -5.92 -13.40
N TYR A 119 -20.49 -4.88 -14.21
CA TYR A 119 -21.20 -3.60 -14.10
C TYR A 119 -22.72 -3.77 -14.29
N ASP A 120 -23.12 -4.50 -15.34
CA ASP A 120 -24.53 -4.74 -15.67
C ASP A 120 -25.26 -5.56 -14.59
N LYS A 121 -24.60 -6.60 -14.06
CA LYS A 121 -25.13 -7.39 -12.92
C LYS A 121 -25.33 -6.54 -11.66
N GLN A 122 -24.41 -5.63 -11.35
CA GLN A 122 -24.54 -4.73 -10.21
C GLN A 122 -25.71 -3.75 -10.40
N GLN A 123 -25.87 -3.22 -11.61
CA GLN A 123 -26.96 -2.30 -11.94
C GLN A 123 -28.34 -2.98 -11.87
N SER A 124 -28.47 -4.21 -12.39
CA SER A 124 -29.69 -5.02 -12.29
C SER A 124 -30.09 -5.29 -10.83
N ASN A 125 -29.13 -5.71 -9.98
CA ASN A 125 -29.39 -5.97 -8.56
C ASN A 125 -29.85 -4.70 -7.82
N PHE A 126 -29.25 -3.55 -8.15
CA PHE A 126 -29.67 -2.27 -7.61
C PHE A 126 -31.09 -1.90 -8.02
N LEU A 127 -31.44 -2.07 -9.30
CA LEU A 127 -32.80 -1.79 -9.80
C LEU A 127 -33.85 -2.73 -9.19
N GLN A 128 -33.54 -4.03 -9.06
CA GLN A 128 -34.45 -4.98 -8.40
C GLN A 128 -34.69 -4.63 -6.93
N SER A 129 -33.64 -4.24 -6.18
CA SER A 129 -33.80 -3.81 -4.79
C SER A 129 -34.69 -2.57 -4.67
N LYS A 130 -34.57 -1.61 -5.60
CA LYS A 130 -35.42 -0.42 -5.64
C LYS A 130 -36.88 -0.74 -5.97
N ILE A 131 -37.12 -1.63 -6.93
CA ILE A 131 -38.48 -2.07 -7.27
C ILE A 131 -39.13 -2.80 -6.08
N TYR A 132 -38.36 -3.65 -5.39
CA TYR A 132 -38.83 -4.32 -4.18
C TYR A 132 -39.19 -3.33 -3.07
N ILE A 133 -38.33 -2.32 -2.82
CA ILE A 133 -38.57 -1.28 -1.82
C ILE A 133 -39.76 -0.37 -2.21
N MET A 134 -40.01 -0.13 -3.50
CA MET A 134 -41.20 0.60 -3.94
C MET A 134 -42.48 -0.18 -3.66
N ARG A 135 -42.52 -1.47 -4.01
CA ARG A 135 -43.70 -2.33 -3.79
C ARG A 135 -44.07 -2.43 -2.31
N ILE A 136 -43.09 -2.54 -1.40
CA ILE A 136 -43.39 -2.58 0.05
C ILE A 136 -43.91 -1.25 0.59
N ASN A 137 -43.44 -0.12 0.06
CA ASN A 137 -43.89 1.21 0.48
C ASN A 137 -45.32 1.49 -0.02
N GLU A 138 -45.63 1.06 -1.25
CA GLU A 138 -46.97 1.13 -1.84
C GLU A 138 -47.99 0.29 -1.07
N LEU A 139 -47.63 -0.95 -0.68
CA LEU A 139 -48.48 -1.81 0.15
C LEU A 139 -48.67 -1.31 1.59
N SER A 140 -47.76 -0.47 2.09
CA SER A 140 -47.82 0.09 3.46
C SER A 140 -48.33 1.53 3.52
N GLY A 141 -48.76 2.10 2.39
CA GLY A 141 -49.33 3.45 2.31
C GLY A 141 -48.36 4.58 2.65
N ARG A 142 -47.04 4.32 2.63
CA ARG A 142 -46.00 5.32 2.92
C ARG A 142 -45.43 5.89 1.62
N ALA A 143 -45.36 7.20 1.49
CA ALA A 143 -44.69 7.84 0.37
C ALA A 143 -43.18 7.50 0.38
N PRO A 144 -42.55 7.24 -0.79
CA PRO A 144 -41.14 6.88 -0.86
C PRO A 144 -40.23 8.03 -0.42
N ALA A 145 -39.24 7.74 0.43
CA ALA A 145 -38.36 8.73 1.05
C ALA A 145 -37.15 9.17 0.20
N TRP A 146 -37.12 8.87 -1.10
CA TRP A 146 -36.02 9.25 -2.00
C TRP A 146 -36.56 10.02 -3.22
N PRO A 147 -35.80 10.99 -3.75
CA PRO A 147 -36.22 11.77 -4.91
C PRO A 147 -36.26 10.89 -6.15
N ILE A 148 -37.40 10.85 -6.86
CA ILE A 148 -37.58 10.10 -8.11
C ILE A 148 -36.49 10.57 -9.10
N PRO A 149 -35.49 9.74 -9.46
CA PRO A 149 -34.61 10.07 -10.57
C PRO A 149 -35.49 10.10 -11.80
N HIS A 150 -35.58 11.26 -12.44
CA HIS A 150 -36.14 11.41 -13.77
C HIS A 150 -35.52 10.33 -14.65
N LEU A 151 -36.38 9.54 -15.28
CA LEU A 151 -36.03 8.49 -16.21
C LEU A 151 -34.99 9.06 -17.19
N ILE A 152 -33.77 8.50 -17.15
CA ILE A 152 -32.83 8.67 -18.25
C ILE A 152 -33.52 8.01 -19.45
N SER A 153 -34.13 8.84 -20.30
CA SER A 153 -34.66 8.43 -21.59
C SER A 153 -33.45 7.93 -22.39
N ILE A 154 -33.39 6.62 -22.57
CA ILE A 154 -32.48 6.00 -23.52
C ILE A 154 -33.06 6.32 -24.89
N ASN A 155 -32.37 7.17 -25.66
CA ASN A 155 -32.56 7.35 -27.09
C ASN A 155 -31.29 6.89 -27.79
#